data_AF-A0A357BPW6-F1
#
_entry.id   AF-A0A357BPW6-F1
#
_cell.length_a   1.000
_cell.length_b   1.000
_cell.length_c   1.000
_cell.angle_alpha   90.00
_cell.angle_beta   90.00
_cell.angle_gamma   90.00
#
_symmetry.space_group_name_H-M   'P 1'
#
loop_
_entity.id
_entity.type
_entity.pdbx_description
1 polymer ?
#
loop_
_entity_poly.entity_id
_entity_poly.type
_entity_poly.pdbx_seq_one_letter_code
_entity_poly.pdbx_strand_id
1 'polypeptide(L)' 'MTEFLSVKQAIEYLASKGLELKPGTLRRKIQKREIPYYALGRPKLKRNDLDNWIESRHTRARIWPGRRV' A
#
# COMPACT_ATOMS: atom_id res chain seq x y z
N MET A 1 11.20 1.05 -14.68
CA MET A 1 10.09 0.22 -15.19
C MET A 1 8.96 0.26 -14.19
N THR A 2 7.77 0.70 -14.59
CA THR A 2 6.62 0.82 -13.70
C THR A 2 5.84 -0.50 -13.69
N GLU A 3 6.06 -1.34 -12.68
CA GLU A 3 5.32 -2.59 -12.54
C GLU A 3 3.92 -2.35 -11.99
N PHE A 4 2.93 -2.82 -12.75
CA PHE A 4 1.52 -2.81 -12.37
C PHE A 4 1.12 -4.18 -11.81
N LEU A 5 0.73 -4.20 -10.55
CA LEU A 5 0.31 -5.37 -9.80
C LEU A 5 -1.21 -5.45 -9.72
N SER A 6 -1.75 -6.64 -9.93
CA SER A 6 -3.16 -6.91 -9.61
C SER A 6 -3.36 -6.92 -8.09
N VAL A 7 -4.60 -6.80 -7.61
CA VAL A 7 -4.92 -6.84 -6.16
C VAL A 7 -4.30 -8.07 -5.48
N LYS A 8 -4.34 -9.26 -6.11
CA LYS A 8 -3.72 -10.48 -5.58
C LYS A 8 -2.20 -10.33 -5.43
N GLN A 9 -1.51 -9.90 -6.50
CA GLN A 9 -0.06 -9.69 -6.47
C GLN A 9 0.35 -8.60 -5.49
N ALA A 10 -0.45 -7.53 -5.34
CA ALA A 10 -0.20 -6.49 -4.37
C ALA A 10 -0.26 -7.02 -2.93
N ILE A 11 -1.16 -7.94 -2.63
CA ILE A 11 -1.25 -8.59 -1.31
C ILE A 11 -0.04 -9.49 -1.08
N GLU A 12 0.33 -10.31 -2.06
CA GLU A 12 1.53 -11.17 -1.97
C GLU A 12 2.80 -10.32 -1.78
N TYR A 13 2.89 -9.20 -2.49
CA TYR A 13 3.98 -8.25 -2.35
C TYR A 13 4.04 -7.60 -0.96
N LEU A 14 2.89 -7.16 -0.44
CA LEU A 14 2.79 -6.60 0.91
C LEU A 14 3.14 -7.64 1.98
N ALA A 15 2.68 -8.88 1.84
CA ALA A 15 3.01 -9.98 2.74
C ALA A 15 4.52 -10.27 2.74
N SER A 16 5.17 -10.27 1.56
CA SER A 16 6.62 -10.43 1.44
C SER A 16 7.42 -9.29 2.10
N LYS A 17 6.83 -8.09 2.23
CA LYS A 17 7.39 -6.95 2.96
C LYS A 17 7.10 -6.98 4.47
N GLY A 18 6.44 -8.01 4.99
CA GLY A 18 6.04 -8.12 6.40
C GLY A 18 4.75 -7.38 6.74
N LEU A 19 3.98 -6.94 5.73
CA LEU A 19 2.69 -6.29 5.89
C LEU A 19 1.56 -7.22 5.46
N GLU A 20 1.09 -8.03 6.38
CA GLU A 20 -0.08 -8.87 6.16
C GLU A 20 -1.35 -8.00 6.07
N LEU A 21 -1.78 -7.74 4.83
CA LEU A 21 -3.05 -7.07 4.55
C LEU A 21 -4.07 -8.06 4.00
N LYS A 22 -5.24 -8.14 4.63
CA LYS A 22 -6.36 -8.88 4.06
C LYS A 22 -6.80 -8.26 2.72
N PRO A 23 -7.22 -9.06 1.74
CA PRO A 23 -7.70 -8.56 0.44
C PRO A 23 -8.84 -7.55 0.57
N GLY A 24 -9.75 -7.78 1.52
CA GLY A 24 -10.85 -6.86 1.82
C GLY A 24 -10.36 -5.50 2.33
N THR A 25 -9.31 -5.48 3.17
CA THR A 25 -8.69 -4.24 3.66
C THR A 25 -8.06 -3.47 2.52
N LEU A 26 -7.29 -4.14 1.65
CA LEU A 26 -6.65 -3.50 0.51
C LEU A 26 -7.69 -2.91 -0.45
N ARG A 27 -8.75 -3.65 -0.77
CA ARG A 27 -9.88 -3.13 -1.56
C ARG A 27 -10.53 -1.92 -0.92
N ARG A 28 -10.73 -1.92 0.39
CA ARG A 28 -11.33 -0.78 1.11
C ARG A 28 -10.43 0.46 1.06
N LYS A 29 -9.11 0.29 1.15
CA LYS A 29 -8.14 1.39 1.03
C LYS A 29 -8.12 1.99 -0.39
N ILE A 30 -8.19 1.12 -1.40
CA ILE A 30 -8.36 1.53 -2.79
C ILE A 30 -9.65 2.34 -2.97
N GLN A 31 -10.79 1.83 -2.46
CA GLN A 31 -12.07 2.53 -2.53
C GLN A 31 -12.05 3.89 -1.81
N LYS A 32 -11.35 3.98 -0.69
CA LYS A 32 -11.13 5.24 0.04
C LYS A 32 -10.13 6.18 -0.63
N ARG A 33 -9.57 5.82 -1.79
CA ARG A 33 -8.53 6.56 -2.50
C ARG A 33 -7.25 6.77 -1.65
N GLU A 34 -7.02 5.92 -0.63
CA GLU A 34 -5.78 5.91 0.17
C GLU A 34 -4.61 5.36 -0.64
N ILE A 35 -4.89 4.48 -1.61
CA ILE A 35 -3.90 3.93 -2.52
C ILE A 35 -4.39 4.24 -3.94
N PRO A 36 -3.60 4.96 -4.75
CA PRO A 36 -3.99 5.28 -6.11
C PRO A 36 -4.12 3.99 -6.94
N TYR A 37 -5.14 3.98 -7.77
CA TYR A 37 -5.59 2.81 -8.49
C TYR A 37 -5.93 3.19 -9.92
N TYR A 38 -5.37 2.44 -10.87
CA TYR A 38 -5.41 2.78 -12.28
C TYR A 38 -6.29 1.77 -13.01
N ALA A 39 -7.39 2.26 -13.60
CA ALA A 39 -8.34 1.45 -14.37
C ALA A 39 -7.92 1.37 -15.84
N LEU A 40 -6.83 0.63 -16.11
CA LEU A 40 -6.36 0.33 -17.48
C LEU A 40 -6.96 -1.00 -17.95
N GLY A 41 -8.29 -1.08 -18.03
CA GLY A 41 -9.05 -2.29 -18.39
C GLY A 41 -9.19 -3.33 -17.27
N ARG A 42 -8.11 -3.61 -16.52
CA ARG A 42 -8.18 -4.36 -15.25
C ARG A 42 -7.72 -3.49 -14.08
N PRO A 43 -8.33 -3.66 -12.90
CA PRO A 43 -7.82 -3.19 -11.61
C PRO A 43 -6.30 -3.35 -11.41
N LYS A 44 -5.51 -2.27 -11.52
CA LYS A 44 -4.06 -2.36 -11.25
C LYS A 44 -3.56 -1.30 -10.27
N LEU A 45 -2.68 -1.75 -9.38
CA LEU A 45 -1.91 -0.96 -8.44
C LEU A 45 -0.49 -0.82 -8.95
N LYS A 46 0.13 0.35 -8.84
CA LYS A 46 1.56 0.46 -9.13
C LYS A 46 2.36 0.00 -7.91
N ARG A 47 3.42 -0.76 -8.16
CA ARG A 47 4.37 -1.18 -7.11
C ARG A 47 4.93 0.02 -6.34
N ASN A 48 5.26 1.11 -7.05
CA ASN A 48 5.79 2.33 -6.46
C ASN A 48 4.79 3.02 -5.51
N ASP A 49 3.50 2.98 -5.82
CA ASP A 49 2.45 3.54 -4.95
C ASP A 49 2.24 2.68 -3.69
N LEU A 50 2.38 1.35 -3.82
CA LEU A 50 2.41 0.45 -2.67
C LEU A 50 3.62 0.73 -1.78
N ASP A 51 4.82 0.89 -2.36
CA ASP A 51 6.04 1.20 -1.59
C ASP A 51 5.90 2.54 -0.86
N ASN A 52 5.45 3.60 -1.55
CA ASN A 52 5.15 4.91 -0.92
C ASN A 52 4.10 4.79 0.21
N TRP A 53 3.10 3.92 0.06
CA TRP A 53 2.09 3.68 1.08
C TRP A 53 2.66 2.94 2.30
N ILE A 54 3.53 1.95 2.07
CA ILE A 54 4.28 1.24 3.12
C ILE A 54 5.16 2.23 3.87
N GLU A 55 5.94 3.05 3.14
CA GLU A 55 6.79 4.08 3.72
C GLU A 55 5.96 5.09 4.51
N SER A 56 4.83 5.59 3.98
CA SER A 56 3.93 6.49 4.73
C SER A 56 3.41 5.89 6.03
N ARG A 57 3.16 4.57 6.07
CA ARG A 57 2.77 3.86 7.31
C ARG A 57 3.93 3.74 8.29
N HIS A 58 5.13 3.43 7.83
CA HIS A 58 6.34 3.42 8.65
C HIS A 58 6.68 4.81 9.16
N THR A 59 6.55 5.84 8.34
CA THR A 59 6.83 7.25 8.70
C THR A 59 5.81 7.75 9.70
N ARG A 60 4.50 7.42 9.57
CA ARG A 60 3.53 7.70 10.63
C ARG A 60 3.83 6.96 11.95
N ALA A 61 4.36 5.75 11.90
CA ALA A 61 4.82 5.04 13.09
C ALA A 61 6.12 5.61 13.68
N ARG A 62 6.93 6.31 12.87
CA ARG A 62 8.19 6.96 13.29
C ARG A 62 8.03 8.39 13.79
N ILE A 63 6.87 9.01 13.58
CA ILE A 63 6.51 10.30 14.19
C ILE A 63 5.78 10.03 15.52
N TRP A 64 6.48 9.38 16.44
CA TRP A 64 6.42 9.75 17.86
C TRP A 64 7.79 10.34 18.17
N PRO A 65 8.01 11.65 17.98
CA PRO A 65 9.12 12.29 18.66
C PRO A 65 8.84 12.08 20.15
N GLY A 66 9.73 11.37 20.82
CA GLY A 66 9.67 11.23 22.27
C GLY A 66 9.41 12.60 22.89
N ARG A 67 8.24 12.74 23.51
CA ARG A 67 7.90 13.89 24.34
C ARG A 67 8.78 13.80 25.58
N ARG A 68 10.01 14.29 25.47
CA ARG A 68 10.89 14.70 26.57
C ARG A 68 11.15 16.18 26.39
N VAL A 69 10.37 16.99 27.08
CA VAL A 69 10.77 18.24 27.73
C VAL A 69 10.13 18.24 29.10
#